data_AF-A0A0D6L4G2-F1
#
_entry.id   AF-A0A0D6L4G2-F1
#
_cell.length_a   1.000
_cell.length_b   1.000
_cell.length_c   1.000
_cell.angle_alpha   90.00
_cell.angle_beta   90.00
_cell.angle_gamma   90.00
#
_symmetry.space_group_name_H-M   'P 1'
#
loop_
_entity.id
_entity.type
_entity.pdbx_description
1 polymer ?
#
loop_
_entity_poly.entity_id
_entity_poly.type
_entity_poly.pdbx_seq_one_letter_code
_entity_poly.pdbx_strand_id
1 'polypeptide(L)' 'MVYLFSYYYDRGLNAGLVKENDGGAIKLVDYKLAAEKACTRTAKQIQDPHWMAWQCHDLTYIYSLLSDGYGFGDAQPLF' A
#
# COMPACT_ATOMS: atom_id res chain seq x y z
N MET A 1 -8.88 -9.31 14.08
CA MET A 1 -8.63 -9.56 12.64
C MET A 1 -9.15 -8.36 11.87
N VAL A 2 -8.36 -7.84 10.95
CA VAL A 2 -8.69 -6.64 10.15
C VAL A 2 -8.68 -7.04 8.68
N TYR A 3 -9.76 -6.75 7.97
CA TYR A 3 -9.90 -6.99 6.54
C TYR A 3 -9.93 -5.67 5.78
N LEU A 4 -9.10 -5.54 4.76
CA LEU A 4 -8.88 -4.36 3.95
C LEU A 4 -9.38 -4.62 2.53
N PHE A 5 -10.52 -4.04 2.19
CA PHE A 5 -11.18 -4.23 0.89
C PHE A 5 -11.22 -2.93 0.07
N SER A 6 -11.69 -3.03 -1.18
CA SER A 6 -11.82 -1.90 -2.10
C SER A 6 -10.50 -1.14 -2.27
N TYR A 7 -10.44 0.13 -1.86
CA TYR A 7 -9.28 0.99 -2.08
C TYR A 7 -7.97 0.37 -1.57
N TYR A 8 -7.95 -0.18 -0.36
CA TYR A 8 -6.74 -0.79 0.19
C TYR A 8 -6.26 -1.99 -0.64
N TYR A 9 -7.20 -2.85 -1.06
CA TYR A 9 -6.89 -4.01 -1.89
C TYR A 9 -6.32 -3.57 -3.25
N ASP A 10 -6.96 -2.63 -3.95
CA ASP A 10 -6.50 -2.15 -5.25
C ASP A 10 -5.11 -1.52 -5.17
N ARG A 11 -4.83 -0.74 -4.10
CA ARG A 11 -3.50 -0.15 -3.89
C ARG A 11 -2.46 -1.20 -3.51
N GLY A 12 -2.83 -2.19 -2.70
CA GLY A 12 -1.99 -3.34 -2.39
C GLY A 12 -1.63 -4.14 -3.65
N LEU A 13 -2.60 -4.36 -4.54
CA LEU A 13 -2.41 -5.06 -5.80
C LEU A 13 -1.46 -4.29 -6.73
N ASN A 14 -1.71 -2.99 -6.92
CA ASN A 14 -0.84 -2.11 -7.72
C ASN A 14 0.60 -2.02 -7.16
N ALA A 15 0.76 -2.16 -5.85
CA ALA A 15 2.05 -2.18 -5.16
C ALA A 15 2.73 -3.55 -5.15
N GLY A 16 2.04 -4.60 -5.61
CA GLY A 16 2.52 -5.98 -5.59
C GLY A 16 2.58 -6.60 -4.19
N LEU A 17 1.81 -6.05 -3.24
CA LEU A 17 1.71 -6.57 -1.86
C LEU A 17 0.80 -7.79 -1.77
N VAL A 18 -0.24 -7.83 -2.60
CA VAL A 18 -1.19 -8.95 -2.70
C VAL A 18 -1.25 -9.46 -4.13
N LYS A 19 -1.65 -10.72 -4.30
CA LYS A 19 -1.83 -11.34 -5.62
C LYS A 19 -3.31 -11.34 -6.01
N GLU A 20 -3.55 -11.21 -7.31
CA GLU A 20 -4.89 -11.30 -7.88
C GLU A 20 -5.49 -12.69 -7.53
N ASN A 21 -6.75 -12.70 -7.08
CA ASN A 21 -7.53 -13.88 -6.67
C ASN A 21 -7.12 -14.65 -5.40
N ASP A 22 -5.87 -14.52 -4.91
CA ASP A 22 -5.43 -15.21 -3.69
C ASP A 22 -5.60 -14.38 -2.41
N GLY A 23 -5.79 -13.05 -2.55
CA GLY A 23 -5.66 -12.14 -1.42
C GLY A 23 -4.25 -12.22 -0.82
N GLY A 24 -4.13 -12.04 0.49
CA GLY A 24 -2.89 -12.29 1.20
C GLY A 24 -2.86 -11.72 2.60
N ALA A 25 -2.07 -12.32 3.48
CA ALA A 25 -1.75 -11.74 4.77
C ALA A 25 -0.49 -10.89 4.64
N ILE A 26 -0.64 -9.57 4.74
CA ILE A 26 0.47 -8.61 4.77
C ILE A 26 0.57 -7.96 6.13
N LYS A 27 1.72 -7.38 6.44
CA LYS A 27 1.92 -6.56 7.63
C LYS A 27 1.76 -5.09 7.28
N LEU A 28 1.37 -4.26 8.24
CA LEU A 28 1.28 -2.81 8.04
C LEU A 28 2.60 -2.21 7.52
N VAL A 29 3.75 -2.71 7.99
CA VAL A 29 5.08 -2.27 7.51
C VAL A 29 5.29 -2.48 6.01
N ASP A 30 4.60 -3.43 5.38
CA ASP A 30 4.74 -3.69 3.96
C ASP A 30 4.22 -2.51 3.12
N TYR A 31 3.16 -1.82 3.57
CA TYR A 31 2.70 -0.57 2.96
C TYR A 31 3.76 0.53 3.05
N LYS A 32 4.45 0.66 4.18
CA LYS A 32 5.52 1.64 4.37
C LYS A 32 6.68 1.40 3.42
N LEU A 33 7.18 0.16 3.35
CA LEU A 33 8.29 -0.20 2.46
C LEU A 33 7.92 0.00 0.99
N ALA A 34 6.69 -0.32 0.61
CA ALA A 34 6.19 -0.07 -0.74
C ALA A 34 6.06 1.44 -1.04
N ALA A 35 5.62 2.24 -0.06
CA ALA A 35 5.56 3.70 -0.18
C ALA A 35 6.96 4.29 -0.39
N GLU A 36 7.93 3.93 0.44
CA GLU A 36 9.32 4.39 0.32
C GLU A 36 9.88 4.10 -1.08
N LYS A 37 9.69 2.88 -1.58
CA LYS A 37 10.07 2.50 -2.95
C LYS A 37 9.35 3.34 -3.99
N ALA A 38 8.04 3.56 -3.85
CA ALA A 38 7.26 4.35 -4.79
C ALA A 38 7.69 5.83 -4.83
N CYS A 39 8.05 6.40 -3.69
CA CYS A 39 8.45 7.81 -3.57
C CYS A 39 9.83 8.10 -4.15
N THR A 40 10.67 7.08 -4.37
CA THR A 40 11.97 7.22 -5.06
C THR A 40 11.87 7.26 -6.59
N ARG A 41 10.69 7.02 -7.16
CA ARG A 41 10.53 6.98 -8.62
C ARG A 41 10.64 8.37 -9.23
N THR A 42 11.28 8.42 -10.40
CA THR A 42 11.40 9.64 -11.21
C THR A 42 10.15 9.89 -12.03
N ALA A 43 9.98 11.13 -12.51
CA ALA A 43 8.90 11.51 -13.42
C ALA A 43 8.80 10.61 -14.67
N LYS A 44 9.93 10.11 -15.18
CA LYS A 44 9.96 9.18 -16.32
C LYS A 44 9.42 7.79 -15.97
N GLN A 45 9.61 7.35 -14.73
CA GLN A 45 9.19 6.02 -14.27
C GLN A 45 7.69 5.96 -13.93
N ILE A 46 7.02 7.10 -13.74
CA ILE A 46 5.62 7.18 -13.32
C ILE A 46 4.65 7.61 -14.44
N GLN A 47 5.11 7.63 -15.69
CA GLN A 47 4.30 8.09 -16.83
C GLN A 47 3.09 7.20 -17.07
N ASP A 48 3.27 5.89 -16.92
CA ASP A 48 2.23 4.90 -17.12
C ASP A 48 2.41 3.74 -16.13
N PRO A 49 1.32 3.11 -15.70
CA PRO A 49 -0.08 3.51 -15.87
C PRO A 49 -0.47 4.70 -14.96
N HIS A 50 -1.64 5.31 -15.22
CA HIS A 50 -2.12 6.53 -14.54
C HIS A 50 -2.09 6.50 -13.00
N TRP A 51 -2.21 5.33 -12.38
CA TRP A 51 -2.14 5.17 -10.92
C TRP A 51 -0.71 5.28 -10.36
N MET A 52 0.32 5.08 -11.18
CA MET A 52 1.71 5.01 -10.72
C MET A 52 2.21 6.35 -10.17
N ALA A 53 1.74 7.47 -10.74
CA ALA A 53 2.04 8.81 -10.24
C ALA A 53 1.48 9.05 -8.82
N TRP A 54 0.39 8.38 -8.45
CA TRP A 54 -0.27 8.53 -7.16
C TRP A 54 0.21 7.53 -6.10
N GLN A 55 0.94 6.49 -6.52
CA GLN A 55 1.25 5.37 -5.65
C GLN A 55 2.05 5.76 -4.39
N CYS A 56 2.98 6.70 -4.48
CA CYS A 56 3.70 7.20 -3.30
C CYS A 56 2.72 7.81 -2.27
N HIS A 57 1.81 8.67 -2.73
CA HIS A 57 0.82 9.32 -1.88
C HIS A 57 -0.17 8.30 -1.30
N ASP A 58 -0.75 7.45 -2.16
CA ASP A 58 -1.75 6.45 -1.77
C ASP A 58 -1.22 5.52 -0.68
N LEU A 59 -0.02 4.98 -0.84
CA LEU A 59 0.56 4.04 0.13
C LEU A 59 0.98 4.75 1.43
N THR A 60 1.49 5.98 1.34
CA THR A 60 1.80 6.81 2.52
C THR A 60 0.52 7.14 3.30
N TYR A 61 -0.55 7.50 2.61
CA TYR A 61 -1.85 7.78 3.21
C TYR A 61 -2.41 6.55 3.91
N ILE A 62 -2.38 5.38 3.26
CA ILE A 62 -2.81 4.11 3.88
C ILE A 62 -2.00 3.82 5.15
N TYR A 63 -0.68 3.88 5.08
CA TYR A 63 0.16 3.61 6.26
C TYR A 63 -0.14 4.58 7.41
N SER A 64 -0.21 5.88 7.11
CA SER A 64 -0.45 6.92 8.13
C SER A 64 -1.85 6.79 8.74
N LEU A 65 -2.88 6.50 7.92
CA LEU A 65 -4.24 6.29 8.43
C LEU A 65 -4.31 5.07 9.35
N LEU A 66 -3.69 3.95 8.96
CA LEU A 66 -3.73 2.72 9.75
C LEU A 66 -2.87 2.83 11.02
N SER A 67 -1.69 3.45 10.92
CA SER A 67 -0.77 3.59 12.04
C SER A 67 -1.16 4.74 12.96
N ASP A 68 -1.21 5.98 12.46
CA ASP A 68 -1.46 7.18 13.27
C ASP A 68 -2.96 7.37 13.54
N GLY A 69 -3.81 7.05 12.57
CA GLY A 69 -5.27 7.20 12.70
C GLY A 69 -5.92 6.10 13.53
N TYR A 70 -5.57 4.84 13.27
CA TYR A 70 -6.16 3.67 13.95
C TYR A 70 -5.25 3.01 14.99
N GLY A 71 -4.01 3.46 15.14
CA GLY A 71 -3.10 2.96 16.19
C GLY A 71 -2.53 1.57 15.91
N PHE A 72 -2.54 1.09 14.65
CA PHE A 72 -1.99 -0.21 14.32
C PHE A 72 -0.45 -0.19 14.33
N GLY A 73 0.14 -1.22 14.92
CA GLY A 73 1.59 -1.42 14.89
C GLY A 73 2.06 -2.03 13.57
N ASP A 74 3.34 -1.82 13.25
CA ASP A 74 3.99 -2.30 12.02
C ASP A 74 3.82 -3.81 11.75
N ALA A 75 3.76 -4.62 12.82
CA ALA A 75 3.59 -6.07 12.72
C ALA A 75 2.12 -6.54 12.66
N GLN A 76 1.14 -5.62 12.68
CA GLN A 76 -0.28 -5.95 12.59
C GLN A 76 -0.56 -6.70 11.28
N PRO A 77 -1.10 -7.92 11.34
CA PRO A 77 -1.53 -8.64 10.14
C PRO A 77 -2.82 -8.01 9.57
N LEU A 78 -2.82 -7.80 8.27
CA LEU A 78 -3.91 -7.21 7.48
C LEU A 78 -4.25 -8.20 6.35
N PHE A 79 -5.55 -8.41 6.14
CA PHE A 79 -6.10 -9.41 5.21
C PHE A 79 -6.94 -8.78 4.12
#